data_AF-A0A521ZT74-F1
#
_entry.id   AF-A0A521ZT74-F1
#
_cell.length_a   1.000
_cell.length_b   1.000
_cell.length_c   1.000
_cell.angle_alpha   90.00
_cell.angle_beta   90.00
_cell.angle_gamma   90.00
#
_symmetry.space_group_name_H-M   'P 1'
#
loop_
_entity.id
_entity.type
_entity.pdbx_description
1 polymer ?
#
loop_
_entity_poly.entity_id
_entity_poly.type
_entity_poly.pdbx_seq_one_letter_code
_entity_poly.pdbx_strand_id
1 'polypeptide(L)'
;MAQLSPSREDVSAEMGAHVADIEACLSALDKAFAASDGDLITHQSQQLQRTLAESLVAFRKAEQAGLRPLDEALRSRLKLAQSRLLAQQVAVHRANATIDRTLKVLFPGEENSTYGNLGASPVAKALNAYR
;
A
#
# COMPACT_ATOMS: atom_id res chain seq x y z
N MET A 1 -27.23 11.54 -40.45
CA MET A 1 -26.10 11.86 -39.56
C MET A 1 -25.32 10.57 -39.31
N ALA A 2 -24.14 10.43 -39.90
CA ALA A 2 -23.32 9.23 -39.77
C ALA A 2 -22.76 9.18 -38.35
N GLN A 3 -23.16 8.17 -37.58
CA GLN A 3 -22.50 7.83 -36.31
C GLN A 3 -21.07 7.37 -36.66
N LEU A 4 -20.07 8.21 -36.36
CA LEU A 4 -18.70 7.73 -36.26
C LEU A 4 -18.65 6.80 -35.06
N SER A 5 -18.82 5.50 -35.31
CA SER A 5 -18.47 4.48 -34.32
C SER A 5 -17.03 4.74 -33.86
N PRO A 6 -16.75 4.74 -32.54
CA PRO A 6 -15.39 4.93 -32.05
C PRO A 6 -14.49 3.89 -32.72
N SER A 7 -13.44 4.36 -33.40
CA SER A 7 -12.52 3.45 -34.08
C SER A 7 -11.78 2.65 -33.02
N ARG A 8 -11.42 1.40 -33.34
CA ARG A 8 -10.64 0.54 -32.44
C ARG A 8 -9.36 1.22 -31.95
N GLU A 9 -8.78 2.10 -32.77
CA GLU A 9 -7.61 2.91 -32.45
C GLU A 9 -7.88 3.95 -31.36
N ASP A 10 -9.04 4.62 -31.38
CA ASP A 10 -9.44 5.61 -30.36
C ASP A 10 -9.56 4.94 -28.98
N VAL A 11 -10.19 3.77 -28.94
CA VAL A 11 -10.38 2.97 -27.73
C VAL A 11 -9.04 2.46 -27.20
N SER A 12 -8.12 2.08 -28.08
CA SER A 12 -6.76 1.67 -27.71
C SER A 12 -5.94 2.84 -27.13
N ALA A 13 -6.08 4.04 -27.71
CA ALA A 13 -5.42 5.25 -27.23
C ALA A 13 -5.96 5.72 -25.86
N GLU A 14 -7.29 5.71 -25.69
CA GLU A 14 -7.97 6.01 -24.42
C GLU A 14 -7.48 5.07 -23.30
N MET A 15 -7.38 3.78 -23.59
CA MET A 15 -6.85 2.79 -22.65
C MET A 15 -5.36 3.00 -22.33
N GLY A 16 -4.57 3.39 -23.32
CA GLY A 16 -3.18 3.77 -23.13
C GLY A 16 -3.02 4.96 -22.18
N ALA A 17 -3.91 5.96 -22.31
CA ALA A 17 -3.95 7.13 -21.42
C ALA A 17 -4.29 6.73 -19.98
N HIS A 18 -5.33 5.91 -19.79
CA HIS A 18 -5.69 5.38 -18.46
C HIS A 18 -4.53 4.65 -17.77
N VAL A 19 -3.77 3.83 -18.50
CA VAL A 19 -2.59 3.15 -17.94
C VAL A 19 -1.47 4.12 -17.62
N ALA A 20 -1.23 5.13 -18.46
CA ALA A 20 -0.26 6.18 -18.16
C ALA A 20 -0.63 6.97 -16.90
N ASP A 21 -1.91 7.26 -16.69
CA ASP A 21 -2.41 7.96 -15.50
C ASP A 21 -2.24 7.12 -14.23
N ILE A 22 -2.50 5.81 -14.31
CA ILE A 22 -2.23 4.87 -13.19
C ILE A 22 -0.74 4.85 -12.86
N GLU A 23 0.13 4.76 -13.86
CA GLU A 23 1.59 4.79 -13.67
C GLU A 23 2.07 6.12 -13.04
N ALA A 24 1.49 7.24 -13.46
CA ALA A 24 1.78 8.56 -12.90
C ALA A 24 1.35 8.67 -11.43
N CYS A 25 0.15 8.18 -11.10
CA CYS A 25 -0.35 8.13 -9.72
C CYS A 25 0.55 7.27 -8.83
N LEU A 26 1.00 6.10 -9.33
CA LEU A 26 1.93 5.24 -8.59
C LEU A 26 3.28 5.93 -8.36
N SER A 27 3.83 6.62 -9.36
CA SER A 27 5.08 7.37 -9.20
C SER A 27 4.93 8.55 -8.23
N ALA A 28 3.78 9.22 -8.22
CA ALA A 28 3.50 10.28 -7.26
C ALA A 28 3.37 9.72 -5.83
N LEU A 29 2.73 8.56 -5.68
CA LEU A 29 2.62 7.86 -4.41
C LEU A 29 4.00 7.43 -3.89
N ASP A 30 4.90 6.95 -4.75
CA ASP A 30 6.29 6.64 -4.39
C ASP A 30 7.03 7.85 -3.81
N LYS A 31 6.87 9.02 -4.44
CA LYS A 31 7.46 10.28 -3.93
C LYS A 31 6.87 10.66 -2.58
N ALA A 32 5.57 10.45 -2.36
CA ALA A 32 4.91 10.72 -1.10
C ALA A 32 5.42 9.82 0.04
N PHE A 33 5.61 8.51 -0.24
CA PHE A 33 6.22 7.59 0.73
C PHE A 33 7.67 7.96 1.04
N ALA A 34 8.46 8.33 0.03
CA ALA A 34 9.83 8.78 0.24
C ALA A 34 9.91 10.04 1.13
N ALA A 35 8.91 10.93 1.02
CA ALA A 35 8.80 12.13 1.85
C ALA A 35 8.23 11.85 3.26
N SER A 36 7.72 10.64 3.53
CA SER A 36 7.00 10.30 4.78
C SER A 36 5.83 11.25 5.11
N ASP A 37 5.20 11.79 4.07
CA ASP A 37 4.09 12.73 4.19
C ASP A 37 2.75 11.96 4.19
N GLY A 38 2.16 11.80 5.38
CA GLY A 38 0.92 11.03 5.58
C GLY A 38 -0.30 11.61 4.85
N ASP A 39 -0.39 12.93 4.75
CA ASP A 39 -1.48 13.61 4.06
C ASP A 39 -1.35 13.41 2.55
N LEU A 40 -0.13 13.55 2.03
CA LEU A 40 0.15 13.30 0.62
C LEU A 40 -0.06 11.83 0.23
N ILE A 41 0.33 10.89 1.08
CA ILE A 41 0.07 9.44 0.86
C ILE A 41 -1.44 9.20 0.79
N THR A 42 -2.23 9.76 1.70
CA THR A 42 -3.69 9.60 1.72
C THR A 42 -4.33 10.18 0.47
N HIS A 43 -3.95 11.40 0.08
CA HIS A 43 -4.44 12.04 -1.14
C HIS A 43 -4.10 11.23 -2.39
N GLN A 44 -2.84 10.79 -2.54
CA GLN A 44 -2.41 10.02 -3.70
C GLN A 44 -3.06 8.62 -3.74
N SER A 45 -3.34 8.01 -2.60
CA SER A 45 -4.08 6.75 -2.51
C SER A 45 -5.52 6.91 -3.02
N GLN A 46 -6.21 7.97 -2.63
CA GLN A 46 -7.57 8.28 -3.10
C GLN A 46 -7.59 8.58 -4.62
N GLN A 47 -6.62 9.34 -5.11
CA GLN A 47 -6.48 9.59 -6.55
C GLN A 47 -6.26 8.30 -7.32
N LEU A 48 -5.37 7.42 -6.86
CA LEU A 48 -5.14 6.12 -7.50
C LEU A 48 -6.41 5.27 -7.55
N GLN A 49 -7.18 5.21 -6.46
CA GLN A 49 -8.46 4.48 -6.41
C GLN A 49 -9.46 5.04 -7.43
N ARG A 50 -9.56 6.37 -7.53
CA ARG A 50 -10.43 7.03 -8.48
C ARG A 50 -10.03 6.75 -9.93
N THR A 51 -8.74 6.93 -10.26
CA THR A 51 -8.22 6.65 -11.60
C THR A 51 -8.45 5.19 -11.99
N LEU A 52 -8.27 4.24 -11.07
CA LEU A 52 -8.56 2.82 -11.31
C LEU A 52 -10.05 2.56 -11.58
N ALA A 53 -10.93 3.18 -10.80
CA ALA A 53 -12.37 3.05 -11.00
C ALA A 53 -12.82 3.64 -12.35
N GLU A 54 -12.33 4.83 -12.71
CA GLU A 54 -12.60 5.48 -14.00
C GLU A 54 -12.08 4.63 -15.17
N SER A 55 -10.86 4.10 -15.05
CA SER A 55 -10.26 3.20 -16.05
C SER A 55 -11.11 1.93 -16.23
N LEU A 56 -11.56 1.31 -15.13
CA LEU A 56 -12.40 0.11 -15.18
C LEU A 56 -13.75 0.37 -15.89
N VAL A 57 -14.33 1.54 -15.70
CA VAL A 57 -15.56 1.94 -16.40
C VAL A 57 -15.31 2.05 -17.91
N ALA A 58 -14.21 2.68 -18.32
CA ALA A 58 -13.81 2.79 -19.73
C ALA A 58 -13.56 1.41 -20.37
N PHE A 59 -12.82 0.53 -19.67
CA PHE A 59 -12.59 -0.86 -20.11
C PHE A 59 -13.91 -1.62 -20.30
N ARG A 60 -14.82 -1.56 -19.33
CA ARG A 60 -16.13 -2.24 -19.41
C ARG A 60 -16.98 -1.71 -20.55
N LYS A 61 -16.97 -0.39 -20.78
CA LYS A 61 -17.69 0.24 -21.89
C LYS A 61 -17.16 -0.24 -23.25
N ALA A 62 -15.84 -0.37 -23.38
CA ALA A 62 -15.21 -0.91 -24.58
C ALA A 62 -15.51 -2.40 -24.79
N GLU A 63 -15.52 -3.22 -23.72
CA GLU A 63 -15.92 -4.63 -23.81
C GLU A 63 -17.40 -4.79 -24.22
N GLN A 64 -18.30 -3.96 -23.69
CA GLN A 64 -19.71 -3.94 -24.08
C GLN A 64 -19.91 -3.55 -25.56
N ALA A 65 -19.01 -2.73 -26.11
CA ALA A 65 -18.98 -2.42 -27.54
C ALA A 65 -18.41 -3.55 -28.42
N GLY A 66 -18.06 -4.71 -27.83
CA GLY A 66 -17.50 -5.86 -28.52
C GLY A 66 -16.02 -5.72 -28.88
N LEU A 67 -15.37 -4.66 -28.41
CA LEU A 67 -13.94 -4.44 -28.61
C LEU A 67 -13.17 -5.23 -27.56
N ARG A 68 -12.00 -5.75 -27.93
CA ARG A 68 -11.01 -6.27 -26.97
C ARG A 68 -9.91 -5.23 -26.77
N PRO A 69 -10.09 -4.29 -25.82
CA PRO A 69 -9.14 -3.19 -25.62
C PRO A 69 -7.85 -3.62 -24.92
N LEU A 70 -7.83 -4.81 -24.32
CA LEU A 70 -6.73 -5.28 -23.47
C LEU A 70 -5.66 -5.98 -24.31
N ASP A 71 -4.79 -5.20 -24.95
CA ASP A 71 -3.60 -5.73 -25.62
C ASP A 71 -2.59 -6.31 -24.61
N GLU A 72 -1.72 -7.22 -25.05
CA GLU A 72 -0.74 -7.88 -24.18
C GLU A 72 0.27 -6.88 -23.60
N ALA A 73 0.67 -5.87 -24.37
CA ALA A 73 1.53 -4.80 -23.89
C ALA A 73 0.89 -4.04 -22.71
N LEU A 74 -0.41 -3.78 -22.79
CA LEU A 74 -1.18 -3.09 -21.75
C LEU A 74 -1.31 -3.94 -20.49
N ARG A 75 -1.56 -5.24 -20.65
CA ARG A 75 -1.55 -6.21 -19.53
C ARG A 75 -0.20 -6.25 -18.83
N SER A 76 0.89 -6.28 -19.59
CA SER A 76 2.24 -6.29 -19.03
C SER A 76 2.51 -5.05 -18.18
N ARG A 77 2.14 -3.85 -18.68
CA ARG A 77 2.25 -2.59 -17.94
C ARG A 77 1.43 -2.59 -16.66
N LEU A 78 0.19 -3.07 -16.69
CA LEU A 78 -0.65 -3.20 -15.49
C LEU A 78 -0.06 -4.18 -14.46
N LYS A 79 0.49 -5.30 -14.90
CA LYS A 79 1.19 -6.24 -14.00
C LYS A 79 2.43 -5.62 -13.37
N LEU A 80 3.19 -4.81 -14.13
CA LEU A 80 4.34 -4.08 -13.61
C LEU A 80 3.92 -3.01 -12.60
N ALA A 81 2.84 -2.28 -12.88
CA ALA A 81 2.23 -1.34 -11.95
C ALA A 81 1.80 -2.03 -10.64
N GLN A 82 1.18 -3.20 -10.74
CA GLN A 82 0.80 -4.03 -9.59
C GLN A 82 2.02 -4.49 -8.77
N SER A 83 3.09 -4.95 -9.43
CA SER A 83 4.28 -5.43 -8.72
C SER A 83 4.99 -4.30 -7.95
N ARG A 84 5.01 -3.08 -8.52
CA ARG A 84 5.51 -1.88 -7.83
C ARG A 84 4.72 -1.57 -6.55
N LEU A 85 3.38 -1.62 -6.63
CA LEU A 85 2.51 -1.41 -5.46
C LEU A 85 2.76 -2.45 -4.35
N LEU A 86 2.90 -3.73 -4.71
CA LEU A 86 3.18 -4.79 -3.74
C LEU A 86 4.54 -4.59 -3.06
N ALA A 87 5.56 -4.20 -3.82
CA ALA A 87 6.88 -3.90 -3.26
C ALA A 87 6.81 -2.73 -2.24
N GLN A 88 5.98 -1.73 -2.52
CA GLN A 88 5.77 -0.58 -1.63
C GLN A 88 5.05 -0.98 -0.33
N GLN A 89 4.02 -1.82 -0.40
CA GLN A 89 3.35 -2.35 0.81
C GLN A 89 4.35 -3.07 1.73
N VAL A 90 5.24 -3.88 1.16
CA VAL A 90 6.29 -4.56 1.92
C VAL A 90 7.26 -3.57 2.57
N ALA A 91 7.66 -2.51 1.86
CA ALA A 91 8.54 -1.47 2.40
C ALA A 91 7.91 -0.73 3.59
N VAL A 92 6.63 -0.36 3.48
CA VAL A 92 5.87 0.31 4.55
C VAL A 92 5.71 -0.60 5.77
N HIS A 93 5.32 -1.87 5.57
CA HIS A 93 5.23 -2.83 6.67
C HIS A 93 6.57 -3.01 7.40
N ARG A 94 7.69 -3.02 6.66
CA ARG A 94 9.03 -3.10 7.23
C ARG A 94 9.39 -1.84 8.04
N ALA A 95 9.02 -0.65 7.55
CA ALA A 95 9.23 0.60 8.27
C ALA A 95 8.43 0.63 9.59
N ASN A 96 7.15 0.29 9.55
CA ASN A 96 6.30 0.17 10.75
C ASN A 96 6.87 -0.82 11.77
N ALA A 97 7.29 -2.01 11.32
CA ALA A 97 7.90 -3.00 12.21
C ALA A 97 9.21 -2.51 12.85
N THR A 98 9.97 -1.65 12.15
CA THR A 98 11.19 -1.03 12.70
C THR A 98 10.83 0.02 13.74
N ILE A 99 9.85 0.88 13.44
CA ILE A 99 9.31 1.87 14.38
C ILE A 99 8.80 1.17 15.66
N ASP A 100 7.99 0.12 15.53
CA ASP A 100 7.47 -0.64 16.68
C ASP A 100 8.60 -1.20 17.55
N ARG A 101 9.67 -1.72 16.95
CA ARG A 101 10.85 -2.20 17.71
C ARG A 101 11.57 -1.04 18.39
N THR A 102 11.75 0.07 17.72
CA THR A 102 12.36 1.28 18.30
C THR A 102 11.52 1.80 19.46
N LEU A 103 10.20 1.85 19.31
CA LEU A 103 9.29 2.25 20.38
C LEU A 103 9.35 1.30 21.56
N LYS A 104 9.44 -0.01 21.35
CA LYS A 104 9.65 -0.99 22.44
C LYS A 104 10.96 -0.79 23.21
N VAL A 105 12.01 -0.30 22.54
CA VAL A 105 13.31 0.01 23.18
C VAL A 105 13.25 1.36 23.91
N LEU A 106 12.58 2.36 23.36
CA LEU A 106 12.45 3.70 23.96
C LEU A 106 11.44 3.73 25.12
N PHE A 107 10.38 2.95 25.02
CA PHE A 107 9.34 2.78 26.03
C PHE A 107 9.32 1.31 26.49
N PRO A 108 10.35 0.85 27.20
CA PRO A 108 10.28 -0.46 27.83
C PRO A 108 9.13 -0.41 28.84
N GLY A 109 8.05 -1.13 28.55
CA GLY A 109 6.95 -1.27 29.51
C GLY A 109 7.51 -1.73 30.85
N GLU A 110 6.92 -1.22 31.94
CA GLU A 110 7.29 -1.53 33.33
C GLU A 110 7.15 -3.01 33.73
N GLU A 111 6.98 -3.93 32.77
CA GLU A 111 6.93 -5.37 32.99
C GLU A 111 8.30 -5.99 33.30
N ASN A 112 9.40 -5.30 32.99
CA ASN A 112 10.75 -5.71 33.40
C ASN A 112 11.29 -4.87 34.57
N SER A 113 10.45 -4.66 35.59
CA SER A 113 10.96 -4.45 36.95
C SER A 113 11.62 -5.74 37.45
N THR A 114 12.80 -6.06 36.91
CA THR A 114 13.68 -7.17 37.35
C THR A 114 14.10 -7.01 38.82
N TYR A 115 13.90 -5.83 39.41
CA TYR A 115 14.09 -5.56 40.84
C TYR A 115 12.91 -5.97 41.74
N GLY A 116 11.75 -6.34 41.19
CA GLY A 116 10.59 -6.80 41.97
C GLY A 116 10.67 -8.27 42.42
N ASN A 117 11.53 -9.09 41.80
CA ASN A 117 11.54 -10.54 42.03
C ASN A 117 12.61 -11.04 43.02
N LEU A 118 13.43 -10.13 43.59
CA LEU A 118 14.40 -10.51 44.65
C LEU A 118 13.71 -10.87 45.98
N GLY A 119 12.43 -10.53 46.15
CA GLY A 119 11.62 -10.90 47.32
C GLY A 119 11.07 -12.34 47.29
N ALA A 120 11.11 -13.03 46.14
CA ALA A 120 10.59 -14.39 45.97
C ALA A 120 11.69 -15.46 46.04
N SER A 121 12.89 -15.11 46.53
CA SER A 121 13.94 -16.10 46.80
C SER A 121 13.47 -17.05 47.91
N PRO A 122 13.66 -18.38 47.79
CA PRO A 122 13.33 -19.36 48.83
C PRO A 122 13.92 -19.01 50.21
N VAL A 123 15.05 -18.28 50.23
CA VAL A 123 15.72 -17.78 51.44
C VAL A 123 14.88 -16.73 52.18
N ALA A 124 14.16 -15.86 51.46
CA ALA A 124 13.30 -14.83 52.05
C ALA A 124 12.03 -15.43 52.69
N LYS A 125 11.52 -16.54 52.15
CA LYS A 125 10.44 -17.33 52.78
C LYS A 125 10.89 -18.03 54.06
N ALA A 126 12.13 -18.54 54.09
CA ALA A 126 12.66 -19.22 55.28
C ALA A 126 12.84 -18.27 56.48
N LEU A 127 13.22 -17.01 56.25
CA LEU A 127 13.41 -16.01 57.30
C LEU A 127 12.10 -15.50 57.94
N ASN A 128 10.98 -15.55 57.22
CA ASN A 128 9.67 -15.18 57.78
C ASN A 128 8.99 -16.31 58.58
N ALA A 129 9.49 -17.55 58.51
CA ALA A 129 8.92 -18.69 59.23
C ALA A 129 9.41 -18.82 60.68
N TYR A 130 10.38 -17.99 61.10
CA TYR A 130 10.95 -17.99 62.45
C TYR A 130 10.56 -16.75 63.27
N ARG A 131 9.50 -16.03 62.87
CA ARG A 131 9.02 -14.82 63.56
C ARG A 131 7.67 -15.04 64.22
#